data_AF-A0A0D6XMM0-F1
#
_entry.id   AF-A0A0D6XMM0-F1
#
_cell.length_a   1.000
_cell.length_b   1.000
_cell.length_c   1.000
_cell.angle_alpha   90.00
_cell.angle_beta   90.00
_cell.angle_gamma   90.00
#
_symmetry.space_group_name_H-M   'P 1'
#
loop_
_entity.id
_entity.type
_entity.pdbx_description
1 polymer ?
#
loop_
_entity_poly.entity_id
_entity_poly.type
_entity_poly.pdbx_seq_one_letter_code
_entity_poly.pdbx_strand_id
1 'polypeptide(L)'
;MLQEFKEFALKGNVLDLAVAVVMGAAFNKIVTSLVENIIMPLIGLLFGEVNFAENWSAFGIKYGIFIQSIIDFLIVAVALFIFVKIANTIMKPKEEVEEVIVEENIVLLTEIRDLLRNK
;
A
#
# COMPACT_ATOMS: atom_id res chain seq x y z
N MET A 1 -22.91 26.10 7.37
CA MET A 1 -22.93 24.69 6.90
C MET A 1 -22.01 24.42 5.70
N LEU A 2 -22.36 24.77 4.44
CA LEU A 2 -21.47 24.46 3.29
C LEU A 2 -20.14 25.23 3.32
N GLN A 3 -20.17 26.48 3.77
CA GLN A 3 -18.98 27.32 3.94
C GLN A 3 -18.08 26.82 5.09
N GLU A 4 -18.68 26.50 6.24
CA GLU A 4 -17.99 25.88 7.39
C GLU A 4 -17.40 24.50 7.05
N PHE A 5 -18.10 23.69 6.26
CA PHE A 5 -17.58 22.40 5.78
C PHE A 5 -16.39 22.59 4.84
N LYS A 6 -16.47 23.58 3.93
CA LYS A 6 -15.35 23.92 3.05
C LYS A 6 -14.13 24.38 3.87
N GLU A 7 -14.31 25.26 4.85
CA GLU A 7 -13.22 25.69 5.76
C GLU A 7 -12.65 24.54 6.60
N PHE A 8 -13.50 23.60 7.03
CA PHE A 8 -13.07 22.40 7.74
C PHE A 8 -12.28 21.44 6.82
N ALA A 9 -12.76 21.19 5.61
CA ALA A 9 -12.15 20.29 4.64
C ALA A 9 -10.85 20.85 4.04
N LEU A 10 -10.72 22.18 3.95
CA LEU A 10 -9.50 22.87 3.53
C LEU A 10 -8.42 22.94 4.61
N LYS A 11 -8.67 22.44 5.83
CA LYS A 11 -7.59 22.15 6.77
C LYS A 11 -6.74 21.04 6.16
N GLY A 12 -5.58 21.38 5.58
CA GLY A 12 -4.77 20.50 4.72
C GLY A 12 -4.60 19.06 5.22
N ASN A 13 -4.45 18.87 6.53
CA ASN A 13 -4.34 17.54 7.16
C ASN A 13 -5.55 16.60 6.87
N VAL A 14 -6.78 17.13 6.74
CA VAL A 14 -7.98 16.31 6.50
C VAL A 14 -8.07 15.83 5.05
N LEU A 15 -7.67 16.69 4.09
CA LEU A 15 -7.70 16.34 2.68
C LEU A 15 -6.66 15.26 2.36
N ASP A 16 -5.43 15.42 2.86
CA ASP A 16 -4.35 14.45 2.67
C ASP A 16 -4.69 13.11 3.33
N LEU A 17 -5.27 13.14 4.53
CA LEU A 17 -5.77 11.93 5.20
C LEU A 17 -6.88 11.25 4.39
N ALA A 18 -7.83 12.01 3.85
CA ALA A 18 -8.92 11.47 3.04
C ALA A 18 -8.38 10.79 1.77
N VAL A 19 -7.43 11.43 1.08
CA VAL A 19 -6.77 10.85 -0.10
C VAL A 19 -6.02 9.56 0.28
N ALA A 20 -5.24 9.59 1.37
CA ALA A 20 -4.49 8.40 1.83
C ALA A 20 -5.41 7.21 2.14
N VAL A 21 -6.54 7.43 2.82
CA VAL A 21 -7.51 6.38 3.15
C VAL A 21 -8.18 5.83 1.90
N VAL A 22 -8.62 6.70 0.98
CA VAL A 22 -9.28 6.28 -0.28
C VAL A 22 -8.31 5.51 -1.18
N MET A 23 -7.09 6.02 -1.34
CA MET A 23 -6.04 5.35 -2.11
C MET A 23 -5.62 4.04 -1.49
N GLY A 24 -5.49 3.97 -0.16
CA GLY A 24 -5.21 2.73 0.57
C GLY A 24 -6.31 1.68 0.38
N ALA A 25 -7.58 2.07 0.46
CA ALA A 25 -8.72 1.18 0.23
C ALA A 25 -8.78 0.67 -1.22
N ALA A 26 -8.53 1.55 -2.20
CA ALA A 26 -8.47 1.17 -3.61
C ALA A 26 -7.29 0.25 -3.91
N PHE A 27 -6.11 0.55 -3.35
CA PHE A 27 -4.92 -0.27 -3.48
C PHE A 27 -5.14 -1.67 -2.87
N ASN A 28 -5.77 -1.75 -1.69
CA ASN A 28 -6.11 -3.03 -1.08
C ASN A 28 -6.98 -3.89 -2.01
N LYS A 29 -7.97 -3.32 -2.70
CA LYS A 29 -8.78 -4.07 -3.69
C LYS A 29 -7.96 -4.63 -4.85
N ILE A 30 -6.96 -3.88 -5.32
CA ILE A 30 -6.05 -4.34 -6.39
C ILE A 30 -5.22 -5.51 -5.89
N VAL A 31 -4.67 -5.40 -4.67
CA VAL A 31 -3.90 -6.47 -4.03
C VAL A 31 -4.75 -7.72 -3.82
N THR A 32 -5.95 -7.57 -3.24
CA THR A 32 -6.89 -8.67 -3.05
C THR A 32 -7.22 -9.36 -4.37
N SER A 33 -7.53 -8.59 -5.42
CA SER A 33 -7.83 -9.14 -6.74
C SER A 33 -6.67 -9.91 -7.35
N LEU A 34 -5.44 -9.42 -7.22
CA LEU A 34 -4.24 -10.13 -7.68
C LEU A 34 -4.08 -11.46 -6.94
N VAL A 35 -4.27 -11.47 -5.62
CA VAL A 35 -4.10 -12.70 -4.84
C VAL A 35 -5.19 -13.70 -5.16
N GLU A 36 -6.46 -13.26 -5.13
CA GLU A 36 -7.61 -14.14 -5.30
C GLU A 36 -7.75 -14.67 -6.72
N ASN A 37 -7.55 -13.83 -7.73
CA ASN A 37 -7.86 -14.18 -9.13
C ASN A 37 -6.64 -14.66 -9.93
N ILE A 38 -5.42 -14.42 -9.45
CA ILE A 38 -4.19 -14.80 -10.17
C ILE A 38 -3.35 -15.73 -9.33
N ILE A 39 -2.97 -15.34 -8.10
CA ILE A 39 -2.00 -16.11 -7.31
C ILE A 39 -2.61 -17.40 -6.78
N MET A 40 -3.80 -17.37 -6.17
CA MET A 40 -4.45 -18.57 -5.62
C MET A 40 -4.73 -19.62 -6.71
N PRO A 41 -5.27 -19.28 -7.90
CA PRO A 41 -5.42 -20.25 -8.98
C PRO A 41 -4.09 -20.84 -9.46
N LEU A 42 -3.02 -20.04 -9.54
CA LEU A 42 -1.68 -20.53 -9.91
C LEU A 42 -1.11 -21.49 -8.87
N ILE A 43 -1.26 -21.16 -7.58
CA ILE A 43 -0.87 -22.06 -6.48
C ILE A 43 -1.71 -23.34 -6.54
N GLY A 44 -3.01 -23.22 -6.78
CA GLY A 44 -3.92 -24.36 -6.90
C GLY A 44 -3.55 -25.30 -8.04
N LEU A 45 -3.09 -24.74 -9.17
CA LEU A 45 -2.60 -25.53 -10.31
C LEU A 45 -1.31 -26.30 -9.99
N LEU A 46 -0.42 -25.72 -9.17
CA LEU A 46 0.89 -26.32 -8.86
C LEU A 46 0.86 -27.30 -7.68
N PHE A 47 0.10 -26.97 -6.63
CA PHE A 47 0.11 -27.68 -5.35
C PHE A 47 -1.19 -28.47 -5.08
N GLY A 48 -2.21 -28.32 -5.94
CA GLY A 48 -3.51 -28.95 -5.76
C GLY A 48 -4.46 -28.10 -4.92
N GLU A 49 -5.36 -28.74 -4.17
CA GLU A 49 -6.40 -28.03 -3.42
C GLU A 49 -5.79 -27.06 -2.39
N VAL A 50 -6.14 -25.77 -2.47
CA VAL A 50 -5.57 -24.72 -1.60
C VAL A 50 -6.24 -24.68 -0.22
N ASN A 51 -7.39 -25.33 -0.06
CA ASN A 51 -8.22 -25.32 1.16
C ASN A 51 -8.02 -26.58 2.01
N PHE A 52 -6.76 -26.90 2.34
CA PHE A 52 -6.41 -28.16 3.00
C PHE A 52 -6.81 -28.22 4.49
N ALA A 53 -6.92 -27.08 5.17
CA ALA A 53 -7.25 -27.04 6.59
C ALA A 53 -8.75 -26.80 6.86
N GLU A 54 -9.54 -26.34 5.89
CA GLU A 54 -10.89 -25.81 6.12
C GLU A 54 -11.85 -26.79 6.84
N ASN A 55 -11.75 -28.08 6.52
CA ASN A 55 -12.60 -29.14 7.06
C ASN A 55 -12.16 -29.67 8.44
N TRP A 56 -11.04 -29.19 8.98
CA TRP A 56 -10.52 -29.68 10.25
C TRP A 56 -11.38 -29.17 11.40
N SER A 57 -11.95 -30.11 12.14
CA SER A 57 -12.76 -29.83 13.31
C SER A 57 -12.47 -30.82 14.44
N ALA A 58 -12.52 -30.34 15.67
CA ALA A 58 -12.37 -31.16 16.87
C ALA A 58 -13.35 -30.64 17.91
N PHE A 59 -14.12 -31.55 18.52
CA PHE A 59 -15.09 -31.20 19.57
C PHE A 59 -16.07 -30.08 19.17
N GLY A 60 -16.46 -30.00 17.90
CA GLY A 60 -17.35 -28.96 17.38
C GLY A 60 -16.67 -27.61 17.06
N ILE A 61 -15.37 -27.47 17.31
CA ILE A 61 -14.58 -26.28 16.99
C ILE A 61 -13.95 -26.46 15.60
N LYS A 62 -14.31 -25.58 14.66
CA LYS A 62 -13.72 -25.52 13.30
C LYS A 62 -12.40 -24.74 13.28
N TYR A 63 -11.40 -25.24 14.02
CA TYR A 63 -10.07 -24.60 14.05
C TYR A 63 -9.37 -24.61 12.69
N GLY A 64 -9.79 -25.51 11.79
CA GLY A 64 -9.35 -25.57 10.41
C GLY A 64 -9.46 -24.25 9.63
N ILE A 65 -10.58 -23.55 9.77
CA ILE A 65 -10.82 -22.25 9.13
C ILE A 65 -9.82 -21.19 9.63
N PHE A 66 -9.48 -21.23 10.91
CA PHE A 66 -8.51 -20.31 11.49
C PHE A 66 -7.08 -20.61 11.02
N ILE A 67 -6.70 -21.89 10.91
CA ILE A 67 -5.40 -22.26 10.36
C ILE A 67 -5.32 -21.89 8.88
N GLN A 68 -6.40 -22.13 8.11
CA GLN A 68 -6.50 -21.72 6.72
C GLN A 68 -6.28 -20.22 6.55
N SER A 69 -6.91 -19.37 7.39
CA SER A 69 -6.72 -17.91 7.27
C SER A 69 -5.30 -17.44 7.57
N ILE A 70 -4.56 -18.14 8.45
CA ILE A 70 -3.13 -17.87 8.69
C ILE A 70 -2.31 -18.22 7.44
N ILE A 71 -2.62 -19.34 6.79
CA ILE A 71 -1.96 -19.75 5.54
C ILE A 71 -2.26 -18.77 4.42
N ASP A 72 -3.53 -18.40 4.23
CA ASP A 72 -3.96 -17.43 3.24
C ASP A 72 -3.26 -16.08 3.44
N PHE A 73 -3.15 -15.62 4.70
CA PHE A 73 -2.40 -14.42 5.04
C PHE A 73 -0.91 -14.50 4.65
N LEU A 74 -0.25 -15.64 4.91
CA LEU A 74 1.13 -15.86 4.50
C LEU A 74 1.28 -15.85 2.98
N ILE A 75 0.35 -16.47 2.25
CA ILE A 75 0.31 -16.45 0.78
C ILE A 75 0.15 -15.03 0.26
N VAL A 76 -0.80 -14.26 0.81
CA VAL A 76 -1.03 -12.85 0.47
C VAL A 76 0.22 -12.02 0.72
N ALA A 77 0.90 -12.21 1.86
CA ALA A 77 2.12 -11.48 2.19
C ALA A 77 3.26 -11.76 1.20
N VAL A 78 3.48 -13.03 0.85
CA VAL A 78 4.49 -13.42 -0.15
C VAL A 78 4.13 -12.91 -1.54
N ALA A 79 2.86 -12.99 -1.92
CA ALA A 79 2.36 -12.47 -3.18
C ALA A 79 2.56 -10.96 -3.31
N LEU A 80 2.22 -10.20 -2.26
CA LEU A 80 2.42 -8.75 -2.23
C LEU A 80 3.91 -8.40 -2.31
N PHE A 81 4.77 -9.15 -1.62
CA PHE A 81 6.21 -8.97 -1.72
C PHE A 81 6.72 -9.17 -3.15
N ILE A 82 6.28 -10.23 -3.84
CA ILE A 82 6.63 -10.47 -5.25
C ILE A 82 6.10 -9.34 -6.13
N PHE A 83 4.85 -8.91 -5.94
CA PHE A 83 4.25 -7.82 -6.70
C PHE A 83 5.04 -6.52 -6.54
N VAL A 84 5.32 -6.11 -5.31
CA VAL A 84 6.12 -4.90 -5.01
C VAL A 84 7.53 -5.04 -5.59
N LYS A 85 8.14 -6.21 -5.50
CA LYS A 85 9.47 -6.46 -6.09
C LYS A 85 9.44 -6.31 -7.61
N ILE A 86 8.44 -6.86 -8.29
CA ILE A 86 8.27 -6.72 -9.75
C ILE A 86 8.02 -5.27 -10.10
N ALA A 87 7.12 -4.60 -9.39
CA ALA A 87 6.82 -3.18 -9.57
C ALA A 87 8.10 -2.33 -9.43
N ASN A 88 8.87 -2.51 -8.36
CA ASN A 88 10.14 -1.80 -8.15
C ASN A 88 11.23 -2.16 -9.17
N THR A 89 11.19 -3.38 -9.73
CA THR A 89 12.16 -3.82 -10.76
C THR A 89 11.83 -3.25 -12.14
N ILE A 90 10.54 -3.09 -12.45
CA ILE A 90 10.06 -2.51 -13.72
C ILE A 90 10.07 -0.97 -13.64
N MET A 91 9.58 -0.42 -12.53
CA MET A 91 9.77 0.97 -12.12
C MET A 91 11.14 1.13 -11.45
N LYS A 92 12.20 0.63 -12.10
CA LYS A 92 13.51 1.21 -11.84
C LYS A 92 13.35 2.70 -12.07
N PRO A 93 13.71 3.57 -11.12
CA PRO A 93 13.80 4.97 -11.40
C PRO A 93 14.73 5.08 -12.62
N LYS A 94 14.20 5.51 -13.76
CA LYS A 94 14.97 6.55 -14.44
C LYS A 94 15.19 7.59 -13.36
N GLU A 95 16.43 8.04 -13.23
CA GLU A 95 16.76 9.29 -12.57
C GLU A 95 16.02 10.42 -13.29
N GLU A 96 14.70 10.43 -13.18
CA GLU A 96 13.83 11.55 -13.46
C GLU A 96 13.68 12.21 -12.10
N VAL A 97 14.74 12.94 -11.76
CA VAL A 97 14.58 14.35 -11.43
C VAL A 97 13.45 14.55 -10.42
N GLU A 98 13.73 14.24 -9.16
CA GLU A 98 13.14 14.98 -8.04
C GLU A 98 13.62 16.45 -8.10
N GLU A 99 13.36 17.16 -9.21
CA GLU A 99 13.35 18.63 -9.27
C GLU A 99 11.90 19.12 -9.22
N VAL A 100 11.04 18.59 -8.36
CA VAL A 100 9.77 19.27 -8.06
C VAL A 100 9.42 19.07 -6.60
N ILE A 101 10.23 19.68 -5.74
CA ILE A 101 9.92 20.43 -4.51
C ILE A 101 11.30 20.56 -3.85
N VAL A 102 12.20 21.32 -4.45
CA VAL A 102 13.11 22.06 -3.57
C VAL A 102 12.16 23.04 -2.90
N GLU A 103 11.76 22.71 -1.66
CA GLU A 103 10.92 23.57 -0.83
C GLU A 103 11.39 25.00 -1.06
N GLU A 104 10.50 25.89 -1.48
CA GLU A 104 10.83 27.31 -1.70
C GLU A 104 11.60 27.87 -0.48
N ASN A 105 11.27 27.36 0.70
CA ASN A 105 12.00 27.57 1.95
C ASN A 105 13.46 27.11 1.92
N ILE A 106 13.80 25.95 1.36
CA ILE A 106 15.19 25.47 1.21
C ILE A 106 15.97 26.36 0.24
N VAL A 107 15.34 26.80 -0.86
CA VAL A 107 15.95 27.76 -1.80
C VAL A 107 16.21 29.09 -1.09
N LEU A 108 15.20 29.64 -0.42
CA LEU A 108 15.29 30.90 0.33
C LEU A 108 16.32 30.80 1.47
N LEU A 109 16.40 29.68 2.18
CA LEU A 109 17.41 29.46 3.22
C LEU A 109 18.83 29.36 2.64
N THR A 110 18.97 28.83 1.44
CA THR A 110 20.25 28.80 0.71
C THR A 110 20.67 30.21 0.30
N GLU A 111 19.73 30.99 -0.25
CA GLU A 111 19.95 32.40 -0.59
C GLU A 111 20.30 33.24 0.65
N ILE A 112 19.59 33.07 1.76
CA ILE A 112 19.88 33.75 3.04
C ILE A 112 21.28 33.41 3.55
N ARG A 113 21.69 32.12 3.49
CA ARG A 113 23.04 31.70 3.87
C ARG A 113 24.09 32.40 3.02
N ASP A 114 23.89 32.47 1.72
CA ASP A 114 24.85 33.04 0.79
C ASP A 114 24.91 34.59 0.92
N LEU A 115 23.78 35.24 1.21
CA LEU A 115 23.72 36.67 1.56
C LEU A 115 24.43 36.98 2.88
N LEU A 116 24.34 36.12 3.89
CA LEU A 116 25.05 36.27 5.16
C LEU A 116 26.55 36.01 5.04
N ARG A 117 26.98 35.16 4.11
CA ARG A 117 28.41 34.89 3.86
C ARG A 117 29.13 36.04 3.16
N ASN A 118 28.38 36.86 2.42
CA ASN A 118 28.90 38.01 1.67
C ASN A 118 28.90 39.32 2.49
N LYS A 119 28.61 39.26 3.79
CA LYS A 119 28.56 40.40 4.71
C LYS A 119 29.63 40.28 5.78
#